data_AF-A0A7V6YRT1-F1
#
_entry.id   AF-A0A7V6YRT1-F1
#
_cell.length_a   1.000
_cell.length_b   1.000
_cell.length_c   1.000
_cell.angle_alpha   90.00
_cell.angle_beta   90.00
_cell.angle_gamma   90.00
#
_symmetry.space_group_name_H-M   'P 1'
#
loop_
_entity.id
_entity.type
_entity.pdbx_description
1 polymer ?
#
loop_
_entity_poly.entity_id
_entity_poly.type
_entity_poly.pdbx_seq_one_letter_code
_entity_poly.pdbx_strand_id
1 'polypeptide(L)'
;MAISYLHDPNHLLVHIVPTSLACGDELLTYIALRAQYDMTGLDLKQAGLSLWNLNEDHNRYKLVTILGDKDVEVDDEKTLAEMGIRNGAPIQIIAV
;
A
#
# COMPACT_ATOMS: atom_id res chain seq x y z
N MET A 1 3.77 4.38 29.28
CA MET A 1 4.96 4.18 28.44
C MET A 1 4.50 4.27 26.99
N ALA A 2 4.95 5.26 26.22
CA ALA A 2 4.66 5.29 24.79
C ALA A 2 5.43 4.14 24.14
N ILE A 3 4.73 3.19 23.54
CA ILE A 3 5.36 2.12 22.76
C ILE A 3 6.00 2.82 21.55
N SER A 4 7.32 2.70 21.42
CA SER A 4 8.02 3.16 20.22
C SER A 4 7.51 2.31 19.06
N TYR A 5 6.99 2.96 18.02
CA TYR A 5 6.46 2.28 16.85
C TYR A 5 7.53 1.44 16.11
N LEU A 6 8.81 1.77 16.30
CA LEU A 6 9.94 0.99 15.77
C LEU A 6 10.10 -0.38 16.43
N HIS A 7 9.44 -0.59 17.58
CA HIS A 7 9.45 -1.85 18.32
C HIS A 7 8.09 -2.55 18.31
N ASP A 8 7.12 -2.03 17.54
CA ASP A 8 5.82 -2.68 17.35
C ASP A 8 5.96 -3.80 16.31
N PRO A 9 5.81 -5.09 16.68
CA PRO A 9 5.94 -6.19 15.74
C PRO A 9 4.82 -6.22 14.70
N ASN A 10 3.71 -5.51 14.95
CA ASN A 10 2.59 -5.37 14.03
C ASN A 10 2.74 -4.16 13.09
N HIS A 11 3.91 -3.52 13.01
CA HIS A 11 4.11 -2.34 12.18
C HIS A 11 4.80 -2.63 10.85
N LEU A 12 4.38 -1.90 9.83
CA LEU A 12 4.85 -1.95 8.46
C LEU A 12 5.06 -0.52 7.92
N LEU A 13 6.08 -0.31 7.09
CA LEU A 13 6.16 0.82 6.17
C LEU A 13 6.01 0.29 4.76
N VAL A 14 5.07 0.84 4.00
CA VAL A 14 4.87 0.52 2.57
C VAL A 14 5.09 1.75 1.73
N HIS A 15 5.53 1.55 0.49
CA HIS A 15 5.86 2.62 -0.44
C HIS A 15 4.76 2.72 -1.49
N ILE A 16 3.87 3.70 -1.36
CA ILE A 16 2.66 3.79 -2.17
C ILE A 16 2.69 4.95 -3.17
N VAL A 17 2.27 4.71 -4.40
CA VAL A 17 2.27 5.71 -5.48
C VAL A 17 1.16 5.46 -6.53
N PRO A 18 0.50 6.50 -7.07
CA PRO A 18 -0.35 6.40 -8.25
C PRO A 18 0.44 6.10 -9.51
N THR A 19 -0.08 5.20 -10.34
CA THR A 19 0.58 4.77 -11.59
C THR A 19 0.78 5.93 -12.57
N SER A 20 -0.15 6.89 -12.58
CA SER A 20 -0.04 8.13 -13.37
C SER A 20 1.18 8.98 -13.03
N LEU A 21 1.71 8.85 -11.81
CA LEU A 21 2.93 9.54 -11.34
C LEU A 21 4.17 8.66 -11.44
N ALA A 22 4.01 7.34 -11.45
CA ALA A 22 5.09 6.39 -11.62
C ALA A 22 5.67 6.38 -13.04
N CYS A 23 4.85 6.71 -14.07
CA CYS A 23 5.24 6.97 -15.46
C CYS A 23 6.31 6.03 -16.09
N GLY A 24 6.47 4.80 -15.57
CA GLY A 24 7.46 3.84 -16.02
C GLY A 24 8.93 4.16 -15.65
N ASP A 25 9.20 5.14 -14.79
CA ASP A 25 10.56 5.60 -14.49
C ASP A 25 11.00 5.21 -13.07
N GLU A 26 12.20 4.64 -12.95
CA GLU A 26 12.76 4.05 -11.72
C GLU A 26 13.10 5.09 -10.62
N LEU A 27 12.94 6.39 -10.91
CA LEU A 27 13.02 7.48 -9.94
C LEU A 27 11.64 7.76 -9.32
N LEU A 28 11.06 6.70 -8.75
CA LEU A 28 9.71 6.73 -8.19
C LEU A 28 9.62 7.58 -6.92
N THR A 29 8.73 8.58 -6.96
CA THR A 29 8.32 9.33 -5.76
C THR A 29 7.36 8.49 -4.95
N TYR A 30 7.89 7.52 -4.21
CA TYR A 30 7.10 6.77 -3.24
C TYR A 30 6.91 7.58 -1.96
N ILE A 31 5.67 7.70 -1.50
CA ILE A 31 5.43 8.16 -0.14
C ILE A 31 5.40 6.93 0.76
N ALA A 32 6.21 6.95 1.81
CA ALA A 32 6.17 5.93 2.85
C ALA A 32 4.90 6.09 3.68
N LEU A 33 4.02 5.10 3.60
CA LEU A 33 2.79 5.01 4.38
C LEU A 33 3.00 4.03 5.53
N ARG A 34 2.65 4.47 6.74
CA ARG A 34 2.60 3.60 7.91
C ARG A 34 1.42 2.67 7.79
N ALA A 35 1.69 1.38 7.91
CA ALA A 35 0.71 0.31 7.93
C ALA A 35 0.91 -0.68 9.09
N GLN A 36 0.02 -1.67 9.19
CA GLN A 36 -0.01 -2.73 10.18
C GLN A 36 -0.36 -4.05 9.49
N TYR A 37 0.11 -5.18 10.01
CA TYR A 37 -0.07 -6.47 9.36
C TYR A 37 -1.52 -6.97 9.40
N ASP A 38 -2.30 -6.54 10.39
CA ASP A 38 -3.72 -6.85 10.57
C ASP A 38 -4.69 -5.92 9.83
N MET A 39 -4.20 -4.84 9.20
CA MET A 39 -5.02 -4.02 8.31
C MET A 39 -5.40 -4.80 7.05
N THR A 40 -6.61 -4.54 6.55
CA THR A 40 -7.10 -5.10 5.29
C THR A 40 -6.53 -4.38 4.07
N GLY A 41 -6.64 -4.99 2.90
CA GLY A 41 -6.35 -4.30 1.64
C GLY A 41 -7.22 -3.06 1.43
N LEU A 42 -8.48 -3.10 1.88
CA LEU A 42 -9.38 -1.95 1.82
C LEU A 42 -8.88 -0.80 2.71
N ASP A 43 -8.45 -1.08 3.94
CA ASP A 43 -7.88 -0.06 4.84
C ASP A 43 -6.65 0.60 4.21
N LEU A 44 -5.77 -0.22 3.62
CA LEU A 44 -4.59 0.26 2.92
C LEU A 44 -4.96 1.12 1.70
N LYS A 45 -5.96 0.71 0.92
CA LYS A 45 -6.49 1.46 -0.23
C LYS A 45 -7.01 2.83 0.21
N GLN A 46 -7.82 2.89 1.25
CA GLN A 46 -8.34 4.14 1.79
C GLN A 46 -7.23 5.09 2.25
N ALA A 47 -6.27 4.56 3.01
CA ALA A 47 -5.12 5.33 3.47
C ALA A 47 -4.28 5.87 2.30
N GLY A 48 -4.05 5.05 1.28
CA GLY A 48 -3.32 5.43 0.06
C GLY A 48 -4.04 6.50 -0.75
N LEU A 49 -5.34 6.33 -1.01
CA LEU A 49 -6.13 7.31 -1.76
C LEU A 49 -6.18 8.66 -1.02
N SER A 50 -6.41 8.63 0.29
CA SER A 50 -6.39 9.82 1.14
C SER A 50 -5.04 10.54 1.11
N LEU A 51 -3.93 9.78 1.21
CA LEU A 51 -2.57 10.32 1.15
C LEU A 51 -2.29 11.10 -0.14
N TRP A 52 -2.85 10.63 -1.26
CA TRP A 52 -2.68 11.23 -2.58
C TRP A 52 -3.83 12.19 -2.96
N ASN A 53 -4.74 12.50 -2.03
CA ASN A 53 -5.95 13.29 -2.26
C ASN A 53 -6.81 12.78 -3.44
N LEU A 54 -6.81 11.46 -3.66
CA LEU A 54 -7.63 10.78 -4.65
C LEU A 54 -9.00 10.47 -4.03
N ASN A 55 -9.80 11.51 -3.79
CA ASN A 55 -11.09 11.40 -3.10
C ASN A 55 -12.24 10.91 -4.01
N GLU A 56 -11.93 10.21 -5.10
CA GLU A 56 -12.93 9.67 -6.03
C GLU A 56 -13.39 8.26 -5.58
N ASP A 57 -14.51 7.79 -6.16
CA ASP A 57 -15.10 6.46 -5.91
C ASP A 57 -14.04 5.35 -5.85
N HIS A 58 -13.92 4.67 -4.71
CA HIS A 58 -12.90 3.64 -4.46
C HIS A 58 -12.95 2.52 -5.50
N ASN A 59 -14.12 2.26 -6.10
CA ASN A 59 -14.30 1.24 -7.12
C ASN A 59 -13.55 1.57 -8.44
N ARG A 60 -13.09 2.81 -8.60
CA ARG A 60 -12.28 3.25 -9.74
C ARG A 60 -10.79 2.99 -9.53
N TYR A 61 -10.38 2.44 -8.40
CA TYR A 61 -8.97 2.17 -8.11
C TYR A 61 -8.76 0.77 -7.56
N LYS A 62 -7.67 0.16 -8.01
CA LYS A 62 -7.13 -1.05 -7.43
C LYS A 62 -5.70 -0.84 -6.97
N LEU A 63 -5.30 -1.63 -5.99
CA LEU A 63 -3.94 -1.66 -5.50
C LEU A 63 -3.22 -2.87 -6.07
N VAL A 64 -1.98 -2.67 -6.52
CA VAL A 64 -1.09 -3.74 -6.99
C VAL A 64 0.23 -3.66 -6.24
N THR A 65 0.76 -4.82 -5.88
CA THR A 65 2.06 -4.96 -5.22
C THR A 65 2.91 -5.98 -5.97
N ILE A 66 4.22 -5.97 -5.74
CA ILE A 66 5.14 -6.95 -6.31
C ILE A 66 5.46 -8.00 -5.26
N LEU A 67 5.12 -9.26 -5.54
CA LEU A 67 5.47 -10.42 -4.71
C LEU A 67 6.35 -11.38 -5.53
N GLY A 68 7.63 -11.43 -5.19
CA GLY A 68 8.63 -12.12 -6.01
C GLY A 68 8.76 -11.42 -7.36
N ASP A 69 8.52 -12.15 -8.46
CA ASP A 69 8.62 -11.63 -9.83
C ASP A 69 7.25 -11.36 -10.47
N LYS A 70 6.20 -11.19 -9.66
CA LYS A 70 4.82 -11.04 -10.15
C LYS A 70 4.13 -9.84 -9.52
N ASP A 71 3.42 -9.11 -10.39
CA ASP A 71 2.42 -8.15 -9.98
C ASP A 71 1.18 -8.90 -9.45
N VAL A 72 0.78 -8.57 -8.23
CA VAL A 72 -0.34 -9.17 -7.52
C VAL A 72 -1.30 -8.07 -7.08
N GLU A 73 -2.58 -8.26 -7.37
CA GLU A 73 -3.62 -7.37 -6.87
C GLU A 73 -3.79 -7.54 -5.36
N VAL A 74 -3.83 -6.42 -4.63
CA VAL A 74 -4.10 -6.42 -3.19
C VAL A 74 -5.60 -6.65 -3.01
N ASP A 75 -5.93 -7.73 -2.33
CA ASP A 75 -7.29 -8.16 -2.02
C ASP A 75 -7.87 -7.29 -0.90
N ASP A 76 -9.05 -6.72 -1.13
CA ASP A 76 -9.67 -5.77 -0.19
C ASP A 76 -10.10 -6.43 1.13
N GLU A 77 -10.38 -7.74 1.14
CA GLU A 77 -10.89 -8.46 2.32
C GLU A 77 -9.78 -9.11 3.15
N LYS A 78 -8.63 -9.42 2.53
CA LYS A 78 -7.51 -10.05 3.22
C LYS A 78 -6.68 -9.02 3.98
N THR A 79 -6.09 -9.47 5.08
CA THR A 79 -5.08 -8.70 5.82
C THR A 79 -3.75 -8.64 5.06
N LEU A 80 -2.93 -7.61 5.34
CA LEU A 80 -1.60 -7.49 4.75
C LEU A 80 -0.71 -8.70 5.07
N ALA A 81 -0.87 -9.29 6.27
CA ALA A 81 -0.21 -10.54 6.67
C ALA A 81 -0.60 -11.72 5.77
N GLU A 82 -1.90 -11.94 5.54
CA GLU A 82 -2.41 -13.05 4.72
C GLU A 82 -1.97 -12.92 3.26
N MET A 83 -1.82 -11.69 2.77
CA MET A 83 -1.29 -11.40 1.44
C MET A 83 0.24 -11.50 1.35
N GLY A 84 0.94 -11.65 2.49
CA GLY A 84 2.40 -11.72 2.53
C GLY A 84 3.10 -10.40 2.20
N ILE A 85 2.43 -9.27 2.37
CA ILE A 85 3.00 -7.93 2.17
C ILE A 85 3.99 -7.66 3.31
N ARG A 86 5.20 -7.21 2.98
CA ARG A 86 6.31 -7.03 3.92
C ARG A 86 6.76 -5.58 4.01
N ASN A 87 7.56 -5.30 5.04
CA ASN A 87 8.12 -3.97 5.25
C ASN A 87 8.95 -3.55 4.04
N GLY A 88 8.71 -2.35 3.54
CA GLY A 88 9.28 -1.82 2.30
C GLY A 88 8.55 -2.23 1.02
N ALA A 89 7.40 -2.92 1.10
CA ALA A 89 6.68 -3.34 -0.10
C ALA A 89 6.26 -2.13 -0.97
N PRO A 90 6.49 -2.18 -2.29
CA PRO A 90 5.99 -1.19 -3.22
C PRO A 90 4.52 -1.46 -3.53
N ILE A 91 3.68 -0.43 -3.46
CA ILE A 91 2.26 -0.46 -3.74
C ILE A 91 1.95 0.57 -4.83
N GLN A 92 1.29 0.12 -5.90
CA GLN A 92 0.81 0.97 -6.98
C GLN A 92 -0.71 1.14 -6.87
N ILE A 93 -1.17 2.37 -7.00
CA ILE A 93 -2.59 2.71 -7.16
C ILE A 93 -2.85 2.80 -8.68
N ILE A 94 -3.72 1.94 -9.20
CA ILE A 94 -4.06 1.86 -10.62
C ILE A 94 -5.53 2.26 -10.78
N ALA A 95 -5.82 3.20 -11.68
CA ALA A 95 -7.19 3.51 -12.08
C ALA A 95 -7.77 2.38 -12.95
N VAL A 96 -9.02 2.00 -12.71
CA VAL A 96 -9.74 0.90 -13.36
C VAL A 96 -10.84 1.41 -14.28
#